data_AF-A0A971WEL0-F1
#
_entry.id   AF-A0A971WEL0-F1
#
_cell.length_a   1.000
_cell.length_b   1.000
_cell.length_c   1.000
_cell.angle_alpha   90.00
_cell.angle_beta   90.00
_cell.angle_gamma   90.00
#
_symmetry.space_group_name_H-M   'P 1'
#
loop_
_entity.id
_entity.type
_entity.pdbx_description
1 polymer ?
#
loop_
_entity_poly.entity_id
_entity_poly.type
_entity_poly.pdbx_seq_one_letter_code
_entity_poly.pdbx_strand_id
1 'polypeptide(L)'
;MTLVKGYETAITTAYGNIVLAPADHSVLLGLIDEALNLNRSFYTTDSLYLVDQERGNGQTMVANGYKKPLQFRVDEKVVALENALNSLEFRRANYSEVEDVWTHRPAYTNYTDESVYDLVYFYEQEINTTLGVNDQAIVDGYADTLRDLIDALVLKNADYTTVMTALEAIPDNDGNDAYFDKEELEKTYSTSSVANLENKINAVDWGKKIDEQQTVYGYAQAIELATSQLIPKNADYSFLETALNKPLLLPVSYYTEASYQVYQNKMNVGWNLYNNQNLSILQQSIINQSTQDINDAYGALTPKTVNYTVKYQTTDETPLQLAIDVVKTGPAGSQVTETALDITGYTPVAPTIQFDLTGTNSQNIIIFAYNINQYTVTFDSNGGTDVDAITQNYNTPVAQPDDPTRMGYVFAGWYLDEALTTAVTWPYTLGGSNVTFYANWTANTYTIIYDGSGATSGSTASSLQTYD
;
A
#
# COMPACT_ATOMS: atom_id res chain seq x y z
N MET A 1 -2.18 -43.60 -150.89
CA MET A 1 -2.26 -42.57 -149.83
C MET A 1 -3.70 -42.11 -149.54
N THR A 2 -4.70 -43.00 -149.72
CA THR A 2 -6.14 -42.69 -149.54
C THR A 2 -6.77 -43.49 -148.39
N LEU A 3 -6.04 -44.45 -147.82
CA LEU A 3 -6.49 -45.27 -146.68
C LEU A 3 -6.19 -44.64 -145.30
N VAL A 4 -5.29 -43.65 -145.20
CA VAL A 4 -4.85 -43.08 -143.91
C VAL A 4 -5.78 -41.96 -143.40
N LYS A 5 -6.39 -41.15 -144.29
CA LYS A 5 -7.33 -40.07 -143.92
C LYS A 5 -8.67 -40.56 -143.36
N GLY A 6 -9.08 -41.79 -143.71
CA GLY A 6 -10.32 -42.40 -143.20
C GLY A 6 -10.21 -42.78 -141.72
N TYR A 7 -9.03 -43.23 -141.27
CA TYR A 7 -8.81 -43.61 -139.88
C TYR A 7 -8.71 -42.39 -138.95
N GLU A 8 -8.08 -41.28 -139.37
CA GLU A 8 -8.06 -40.05 -138.57
C GLU A 8 -9.47 -39.50 -138.35
N THR A 9 -10.30 -39.43 -139.40
CA THR A 9 -11.68 -38.91 -139.28
C THR A 9 -12.56 -39.84 -138.42
N ALA A 10 -12.37 -41.17 -138.53
CA ALA A 10 -13.08 -42.14 -137.71
C ALA A 10 -12.63 -42.13 -136.23
N ILE A 11 -11.33 -41.94 -135.96
CA ILE A 11 -10.79 -41.81 -134.60
C ILE A 11 -11.25 -40.50 -133.95
N THR A 12 -11.23 -39.38 -134.68
CA THR A 12 -11.73 -38.08 -134.16
C THR A 12 -13.23 -38.11 -133.90
N THR A 13 -14.02 -38.80 -134.73
CA THR A 13 -15.46 -38.99 -134.51
C THR A 13 -15.75 -39.98 -133.37
N ALA A 14 -14.94 -41.04 -133.22
CA ALA A 14 -15.05 -41.99 -132.12
C ALA A 14 -14.66 -41.38 -130.76
N TYR A 15 -13.65 -40.50 -130.72
CA TYR A 15 -13.28 -39.75 -129.51
C TYR A 15 -14.28 -38.63 -129.19
N GLY A 16 -14.84 -37.97 -130.20
CA GLY A 16 -15.83 -36.89 -130.04
C GLY A 16 -17.20 -37.35 -129.51
N ASN A 17 -17.51 -38.65 -129.60
CA ASN A 17 -18.77 -39.24 -129.13
C ASN A 17 -18.66 -39.97 -127.78
N ILE A 18 -17.52 -39.88 -127.09
CA ILE A 18 -17.38 -40.44 -125.73
C ILE A 18 -18.10 -39.50 -124.76
N VAL A 19 -19.38 -39.75 -124.51
CA VAL A 19 -20.12 -39.14 -123.42
C VAL A 19 -19.66 -39.77 -122.12
N LEU A 20 -18.67 -39.17 -121.48
CA LEU A 20 -18.22 -39.59 -120.15
C LEU A 20 -19.30 -39.23 -119.12
N ALA A 21 -19.63 -40.18 -118.24
CA ALA A 21 -20.49 -39.91 -117.10
C ALA A 21 -19.90 -38.76 -116.25
N PRO A 22 -20.73 -37.92 -115.61
CA PRO A 22 -20.23 -36.92 -114.66
C PRO A 22 -19.52 -37.59 -113.48
N ALA A 23 -18.56 -36.88 -112.88
CA ALA A 23 -18.05 -37.22 -111.56
C ALA A 23 -19.15 -36.98 -110.51
N ASP A 24 -19.15 -37.77 -109.44
CA ASP A 24 -20.04 -37.59 -108.29
C ASP A 24 -19.46 -36.49 -107.39
N HIS A 25 -20.24 -35.43 -107.18
CA HIS A 25 -19.87 -34.28 -106.35
C HIS A 25 -20.74 -34.19 -105.09
N SER A 26 -21.58 -35.18 -104.79
CA SER A 26 -22.56 -35.13 -103.70
C SER A 26 -21.94 -34.79 -102.34
N VAL A 27 -20.85 -35.46 -101.97
CA VAL A 27 -20.11 -35.20 -100.72
C VAL A 27 -19.47 -33.81 -100.73
N LEU A 28 -18.85 -33.43 -101.86
CA LEU A 28 -18.23 -32.11 -102.01
C LEU A 28 -19.27 -30.98 -101.89
N LEU A 29 -20.45 -31.15 -102.47
CA LEU A 29 -21.56 -30.21 -102.36
C LEU A 29 -22.06 -30.08 -100.90
N GLY A 30 -22.16 -31.20 -100.18
CA GLY A 30 -22.50 -31.19 -98.75
C GLY A 30 -21.49 -30.41 -97.89
N LEU A 31 -20.19 -30.61 -98.12
CA LEU A 31 -19.13 -29.87 -97.41
C LEU A 31 -19.09 -28.38 -97.81
N ILE A 32 -19.41 -28.05 -99.07
CA ILE A 32 -19.55 -26.65 -99.51
C ILE A 32 -20.71 -25.97 -98.77
N ASP A 33 -21.85 -26.65 -98.64
CA ASP A 33 -23.01 -26.15 -97.89
C ASP A 33 -22.69 -26.00 -96.39
N GLU A 34 -21.97 -26.95 -95.80
CA GLU A 34 -21.49 -26.84 -94.41
C GLU A 34 -20.58 -25.62 -94.23
N ALA A 35 -19.59 -25.44 -95.11
CA ALA A 35 -18.68 -24.28 -95.09
C ALA A 35 -19.40 -22.93 -95.28
N LEU A 36 -20.52 -22.90 -96.01
CA LEU A 36 -21.34 -21.70 -96.20
C LEU A 36 -22.20 -21.37 -94.96
N ASN A 37 -22.59 -22.38 -94.19
CA ASN A 37 -23.45 -22.24 -93.01
C ASN A 37 -22.67 -22.07 -91.70
N LEU A 38 -21.34 -22.07 -91.73
CA LEU A 38 -20.51 -21.77 -90.56
C LEU A 38 -20.88 -20.42 -89.96
N ASN A 39 -21.02 -20.37 -88.63
CA ASN A 39 -21.03 -19.09 -87.94
C ASN A 39 -19.61 -18.52 -87.91
N ARG A 40 -19.28 -17.75 -88.95
CA ARG A 40 -17.93 -17.23 -89.19
C ARG A 40 -17.44 -16.30 -88.09
N SER A 41 -18.32 -15.75 -87.26
CA SER A 41 -17.90 -14.98 -86.09
C SER A 41 -17.28 -15.86 -85.00
N PHE A 42 -17.30 -17.18 -85.11
CA PHE A 42 -16.70 -18.04 -84.10
C PHE A 42 -15.25 -18.40 -84.37
N TYR A 43 -14.77 -18.25 -85.60
CA TYR A 43 -13.49 -18.81 -86.01
C TYR A 43 -12.46 -17.74 -86.38
N THR A 44 -11.17 -18.08 -86.29
CA THR A 44 -10.08 -17.17 -86.64
C THR A 44 -10.08 -16.87 -88.14
N THR A 45 -9.57 -15.70 -88.51
CA THR A 45 -9.45 -15.31 -89.92
C THR A 45 -8.59 -16.30 -90.71
N ASP A 46 -7.54 -16.83 -90.09
CA ASP A 46 -6.60 -17.76 -90.70
C ASP A 46 -7.23 -19.15 -90.95
N SER A 47 -7.98 -19.68 -89.98
CA SER A 47 -8.66 -20.98 -90.18
C SER A 47 -9.80 -20.88 -91.19
N LEU A 48 -10.53 -19.75 -91.19
CA LEU A 48 -11.57 -19.48 -92.19
C LEU A 48 -11.01 -19.26 -93.60
N TYR A 49 -9.81 -18.70 -93.72
CA TYR A 49 -9.14 -18.49 -95.00
C TYR A 49 -8.89 -19.82 -95.73
N LEU A 50 -8.44 -20.85 -95.01
CA LEU A 50 -8.24 -22.20 -95.56
C LEU A 50 -9.56 -22.81 -96.04
N VAL A 51 -10.62 -22.70 -95.23
CA VAL A 51 -11.97 -23.17 -95.61
C VAL A 51 -12.49 -22.43 -96.83
N ASP A 52 -12.31 -21.10 -96.92
CA ASP A 52 -12.76 -20.31 -98.06
C ASP A 52 -12.00 -20.67 -99.34
N GLN A 53 -10.68 -20.87 -99.24
CA GLN A 53 -9.85 -21.28 -100.36
C GLN A 53 -10.31 -22.63 -100.90
N GLU A 54 -10.46 -23.62 -100.03
CA GLU A 54 -10.85 -24.98 -100.41
C GLU A 54 -12.30 -25.05 -100.91
N ARG A 55 -13.22 -24.29 -100.29
CA ARG A 55 -14.60 -24.13 -100.76
C ARG A 55 -14.64 -23.49 -102.14
N GLY A 56 -13.92 -22.39 -102.38
CA GLY A 56 -13.89 -21.70 -103.67
C GLY A 56 -13.30 -22.57 -104.78
N ASN A 57 -12.25 -23.32 -104.46
CA ASN A 57 -11.68 -24.34 -105.34
C ASN A 57 -12.69 -25.46 -105.65
N GLY A 58 -13.43 -25.93 -104.64
CA GLY A 58 -14.50 -26.92 -104.80
C GLY A 58 -15.66 -26.43 -105.66
N GLN A 59 -16.14 -25.21 -105.46
CA GLN A 59 -17.19 -24.58 -106.26
C GLN A 59 -16.77 -24.46 -107.73
N THR A 60 -15.53 -24.06 -107.98
CA THR A 60 -14.96 -23.99 -109.34
C THR A 60 -14.91 -25.37 -109.99
N MET A 61 -14.56 -26.42 -109.23
CA MET A 61 -14.53 -27.80 -109.71
C MET A 61 -15.92 -28.31 -110.10
N VAL A 62 -16.93 -28.05 -109.26
CA VAL A 62 -18.34 -28.37 -109.56
C VAL A 62 -18.81 -27.63 -110.82
N ALA A 63 -18.51 -26.33 -110.93
CA ALA A 63 -18.91 -25.49 -112.07
C ALA A 63 -18.27 -25.95 -113.40
N ASN A 64 -17.04 -26.47 -113.37
CA ASN A 64 -16.34 -27.00 -114.53
C ASN A 64 -16.87 -28.37 -115.01
N GLY A 65 -17.80 -28.99 -114.27
CA GLY A 65 -18.53 -30.18 -114.74
C GLY A 65 -17.64 -31.41 -114.97
N TYR A 66 -16.71 -31.67 -114.04
CA TYR A 66 -15.73 -32.75 -114.14
C TYR A 66 -16.39 -34.11 -114.42
N LYS A 67 -15.74 -34.92 -115.26
CA LYS A 67 -16.24 -36.24 -115.69
C LYS A 67 -15.59 -37.36 -114.89
N LYS A 68 -16.19 -38.55 -114.92
CA LYS A 68 -15.84 -39.72 -114.11
C LYS A 68 -14.34 -40.10 -114.08
N PRO A 69 -13.54 -39.95 -115.16
CA PRO A 69 -12.09 -40.19 -115.09
C PRO A 69 -11.32 -39.22 -114.17
N LEU A 70 -11.89 -38.06 -113.85
CA LEU A 70 -11.34 -37.07 -112.92
C LEU A 70 -11.93 -37.16 -111.51
N GLN A 71 -12.68 -38.23 -111.18
CA GLN A 71 -13.27 -38.43 -109.85
C GLN A 71 -12.23 -38.30 -108.73
N PHE A 72 -11.02 -38.82 -108.92
CA PHE A 72 -9.94 -38.72 -107.94
C PHE A 72 -9.61 -37.27 -107.54
N ARG A 73 -9.78 -36.29 -108.45
CA ARG A 73 -9.59 -34.86 -108.15
C ARG A 73 -10.71 -34.31 -107.27
N VAL A 74 -11.93 -34.79 -107.48
CA VAL A 74 -13.09 -34.46 -106.64
C VAL A 74 -12.88 -35.02 -105.24
N ASP A 75 -12.42 -36.26 -105.13
CA ASP A 75 -12.14 -36.93 -103.85
C ASP A 75 -10.98 -36.25 -103.10
N GLU A 76 -9.89 -35.86 -103.80
CA GLU A 76 -8.81 -35.03 -103.22
C GLU A 76 -9.35 -33.71 -102.64
N LYS A 77 -10.32 -33.08 -103.31
CA LYS A 77 -10.91 -31.82 -102.87
C LYS A 77 -11.87 -31.98 -101.70
N VAL A 78 -12.61 -33.09 -101.66
CA VAL A 78 -13.42 -33.49 -100.49
C VAL A 78 -12.54 -33.58 -99.26
N VAL A 79 -11.44 -34.34 -99.33
CA VAL A 79 -10.50 -34.51 -98.20
C VAL A 79 -9.89 -33.16 -97.78
N ALA A 80 -9.53 -32.30 -98.75
CA ALA A 80 -8.95 -31.00 -98.44
C ALA A 80 -9.93 -30.05 -97.74
N LEU A 81 -11.19 -29.99 -98.19
CA LEU A 81 -12.23 -29.16 -97.57
C LEU A 81 -12.65 -29.71 -96.21
N GLU A 82 -12.76 -31.04 -96.08
CA GLU A 82 -13.05 -31.72 -94.81
C GLU A 82 -11.94 -31.46 -93.77
N ASN A 83 -10.67 -31.56 -94.17
CA ASN A 83 -9.54 -31.22 -93.30
C ASN A 83 -9.55 -29.74 -92.92
N ALA A 84 -9.87 -28.83 -93.84
CA ALA A 84 -9.95 -27.40 -93.55
C ALA A 84 -11.08 -27.09 -92.55
N LEU A 85 -12.24 -27.74 -92.69
CA LEU A 85 -13.37 -27.62 -91.76
C LEU A 85 -13.03 -28.20 -90.38
N ASN A 86 -12.37 -29.37 -90.34
CA ASN A 86 -11.92 -29.99 -89.09
C ASN A 86 -10.78 -29.24 -88.39
N SER A 87 -10.08 -28.35 -89.11
CA SER A 87 -8.98 -27.52 -88.59
C SER A 87 -9.44 -26.10 -88.24
N LEU A 88 -10.76 -25.87 -88.15
CA LEU A 88 -11.30 -24.59 -87.74
C LEU A 88 -10.90 -24.28 -86.29
N GLU A 89 -10.30 -23.11 -86.08
CA GLU A 89 -9.88 -22.64 -84.77
C GLU A 89 -10.85 -21.58 -84.28
N PHE A 90 -11.37 -21.73 -83.06
CA PHE A 90 -12.22 -20.71 -82.46
C PHE A 90 -11.41 -19.44 -82.16
N ARG A 91 -12.02 -18.27 -82.35
CA ARG A 91 -11.50 -17.01 -81.78
C ARG A 91 -11.51 -17.15 -80.26
N ARG A 92 -10.52 -16.56 -79.60
CA ARG A 92 -10.49 -16.52 -78.13
C ARG A 92 -11.72 -15.79 -77.60
N ALA A 93 -12.25 -16.27 -76.48
CA ALA A 93 -13.23 -15.51 -75.71
C ALA A 93 -12.63 -14.18 -75.22
N ASN A 94 -13.51 -13.22 -74.96
CA ASN A 94 -13.13 -11.92 -74.43
C ASN A 94 -13.04 -11.99 -72.90
N TYR A 95 -11.83 -11.85 -72.35
CA TYR A 95 -11.55 -11.83 -70.91
C TYR A 95 -11.43 -10.41 -70.35
N SER A 96 -11.78 -9.38 -71.12
CA SER A 96 -11.57 -7.98 -70.70
C SER A 96 -12.26 -7.66 -69.36
N GLU A 97 -13.43 -8.22 -69.11
CA GLU A 97 -14.13 -8.01 -67.83
C GLU A 97 -13.48 -8.75 -66.66
N VAL A 98 -12.99 -9.98 -66.87
CA VAL A 98 -12.27 -10.75 -65.85
C VAL A 98 -11.03 -9.97 -65.40
N GLU A 99 -10.26 -9.45 -66.37
CA GLU A 99 -9.07 -8.63 -66.09
C GLU A 99 -9.44 -7.31 -65.41
N ASP A 100 -10.52 -6.66 -65.84
CA ASP A 100 -11.01 -5.41 -65.25
C ASP A 100 -11.39 -5.59 -63.77
N VAL A 101 -12.17 -6.64 -63.44
CA VAL A 101 -12.54 -6.97 -62.06
C VAL A 101 -11.31 -7.27 -61.22
N TRP A 102 -10.39 -8.08 -61.75
CA TRP A 102 -9.16 -8.44 -61.04
C TRP A 102 -8.28 -7.21 -60.78
N THR A 103 -8.10 -6.33 -61.76
CA THR A 103 -7.24 -5.14 -61.62
C THR A 103 -7.82 -4.09 -60.66
N HIS A 104 -9.15 -4.02 -60.52
CA HIS A 104 -9.84 -3.08 -59.61
C HIS A 104 -10.15 -3.65 -58.21
N ARG A 105 -9.74 -4.89 -57.91
CA ARG A 105 -9.94 -5.50 -56.59
C ARG A 105 -9.26 -4.68 -55.46
N PRO A 106 -9.76 -4.74 -54.22
CA PRO A 106 -9.17 -4.02 -53.11
C PRO A 106 -7.81 -4.61 -52.68
N ALA A 107 -7.01 -3.79 -51.99
CA ALA A 107 -5.79 -4.27 -51.35
C ALA A 107 -6.12 -5.23 -50.19
N TYR A 108 -5.33 -6.29 -50.04
CA TYR A 108 -5.63 -7.41 -49.13
C TYR A 108 -5.30 -7.16 -47.65
N THR A 109 -4.56 -6.09 -47.32
CA THR A 109 -3.99 -5.88 -45.98
C THR A 109 -5.03 -5.95 -44.85
N ASN A 110 -6.27 -5.53 -45.15
CA ASN A 110 -7.37 -5.39 -44.20
C ASN A 110 -8.31 -6.61 -44.16
N TYR A 111 -8.13 -7.58 -45.04
CA TYR A 111 -9.04 -8.73 -45.17
C TYR A 111 -8.41 -10.01 -44.64
N THR A 112 -9.23 -10.93 -44.15
CA THR A 112 -8.77 -12.22 -43.60
C THR A 112 -8.06 -13.04 -44.67
N ASP A 113 -7.06 -13.80 -44.24
CA ASP A 113 -6.27 -14.63 -45.14
C ASP A 113 -7.16 -15.69 -45.84
N GLU A 114 -8.22 -16.17 -45.19
CA GLU A 114 -9.19 -17.13 -45.72
C GLU A 114 -10.00 -16.53 -46.89
N SER A 115 -10.66 -15.39 -46.70
CA SER A 115 -11.45 -14.78 -47.78
C SER A 115 -10.58 -14.31 -48.95
N VAL A 116 -9.35 -13.87 -48.68
CA VAL A 116 -8.38 -13.51 -49.72
C VAL A 116 -7.90 -14.75 -50.47
N TYR A 117 -7.70 -15.87 -49.78
CA TYR A 117 -7.33 -17.14 -50.39
C TYR A 117 -8.39 -17.61 -51.39
N ASP A 118 -9.68 -17.57 -51.03
CA ASP A 118 -10.76 -17.98 -51.93
C ASP A 118 -10.78 -17.16 -53.23
N LEU A 119 -10.64 -15.84 -53.13
CA LEU A 119 -10.56 -14.94 -54.29
C LEU A 119 -9.35 -15.23 -55.18
N VAL A 120 -8.17 -15.35 -54.58
CA VAL A 120 -6.92 -15.57 -55.32
C VAL A 120 -6.88 -16.96 -55.94
N TYR A 121 -7.32 -17.97 -55.20
CA TYR A 121 -7.38 -19.35 -55.67
C TYR A 121 -8.26 -19.47 -56.91
N PHE A 122 -9.46 -18.88 -56.89
CA PHE A 122 -10.34 -18.89 -58.06
C PHE A 122 -9.67 -18.26 -59.29
N TYR A 123 -9.09 -17.07 -59.14
CA TYR A 123 -8.42 -16.38 -60.23
C TYR A 123 -7.25 -17.17 -60.82
N GLU A 124 -6.42 -17.76 -59.96
CA GLU A 124 -5.19 -18.42 -60.39
C GLU A 124 -5.39 -19.88 -60.84
N GLN A 125 -6.40 -20.58 -60.30
CA GLN A 125 -6.54 -22.03 -60.46
C GLN A 125 -7.82 -22.45 -61.20
N GLU A 126 -8.91 -21.69 -61.10
CA GLU A 126 -10.21 -22.08 -61.67
C GLU A 126 -10.48 -21.41 -63.03
N ILE A 127 -9.87 -20.24 -63.31
CA ILE A 127 -10.04 -19.54 -64.58
C ILE A 127 -9.22 -20.23 -65.69
N ASN A 128 -9.91 -20.94 -66.57
CA ASN A 128 -9.31 -21.42 -67.81
C ASN A 128 -9.18 -20.28 -68.83
N THR A 129 -7.97 -19.95 -69.28
CA THR A 129 -7.66 -18.86 -70.22
C THR A 129 -7.61 -19.29 -71.70
N THR A 130 -7.88 -20.56 -72.00
CA THR A 130 -7.80 -21.13 -73.36
C THR A 130 -9.16 -21.19 -74.07
N LEU A 131 -10.23 -20.71 -73.44
CA LEU A 131 -11.60 -20.84 -73.98
C LEU A 131 -11.81 -19.98 -75.25
N GLY A 132 -12.64 -20.54 -76.14
CA GLY A 132 -13.06 -19.89 -77.38
C GLY A 132 -14.36 -19.08 -77.21
N VAL A 133 -14.69 -18.25 -78.19
CA VAL A 133 -15.87 -17.38 -78.19
C VAL A 133 -17.21 -18.15 -78.12
N ASN A 134 -17.22 -19.43 -78.45
CA ASN A 134 -18.36 -20.33 -78.23
C ASN A 134 -18.66 -20.57 -76.73
N ASP A 135 -17.66 -20.36 -75.87
CA ASP A 135 -17.74 -20.51 -74.42
C ASP A 135 -17.77 -19.15 -73.69
N GLN A 136 -18.10 -18.05 -74.40
CA GLN A 136 -18.08 -16.70 -73.84
C GLN A 136 -18.90 -16.59 -72.54
N ALA A 137 -20.06 -17.26 -72.45
CA ALA A 137 -20.89 -17.25 -71.25
C ALA A 137 -20.19 -17.84 -70.01
N ILE A 138 -19.25 -18.79 -70.19
CA ILE A 138 -18.44 -19.34 -69.10
C ILE A 138 -17.45 -18.26 -68.62
N VAL A 139 -16.82 -17.55 -69.56
CA VAL A 139 -15.88 -16.46 -69.25
C VAL A 139 -16.57 -15.29 -68.54
N ASP A 140 -17.78 -14.94 -68.98
CA ASP A 140 -18.60 -13.92 -68.31
C ASP A 140 -18.94 -14.35 -66.87
N GLY A 141 -19.26 -15.64 -66.66
CA GLY A 141 -19.49 -16.20 -65.34
C GLY A 141 -18.26 -16.17 -64.40
N TYR A 142 -17.04 -16.22 -64.95
CA TYR A 142 -15.82 -16.01 -64.14
C TYR A 142 -15.76 -14.58 -63.60
N ALA A 143 -16.13 -13.58 -64.40
CA ALA A 143 -16.15 -12.19 -63.94
C ALA A 143 -17.20 -11.98 -62.84
N ASP A 144 -18.39 -12.59 -62.97
CA ASP A 144 -19.42 -12.54 -61.94
C ASP A 144 -18.95 -13.22 -60.63
N THR A 145 -18.34 -14.40 -60.73
CA THR A 145 -17.81 -15.11 -59.56
C THR A 145 -16.72 -14.29 -58.85
N LEU A 146 -15.84 -13.62 -59.60
CA LEU A 146 -14.83 -12.73 -59.02
C LEU A 146 -15.47 -11.54 -58.29
N ARG A 147 -16.53 -10.95 -58.83
CA ARG A 147 -17.27 -9.85 -58.16
C ARG A 147 -17.89 -10.34 -56.86
N ASP A 148 -18.54 -11.51 -56.88
CA ASP A 148 -19.13 -12.11 -55.69
C ASP A 148 -18.07 -12.42 -54.62
N LEU A 149 -16.91 -12.94 -55.00
CA LEU A 149 -15.79 -13.21 -54.08
C LEU A 149 -15.17 -11.94 -53.51
N ILE A 150 -15.07 -10.87 -54.31
CA ILE A 150 -14.61 -9.55 -53.85
C ILE A 150 -15.61 -8.97 -52.83
N ASP A 151 -16.90 -9.05 -53.12
CA ASP A 151 -17.96 -8.57 -52.22
C ASP A 151 -18.05 -9.42 -50.93
N ALA A 152 -17.65 -10.69 -51.00
CA ALA A 152 -17.58 -11.61 -49.86
C ALA A 152 -16.30 -11.48 -49.01
N LEU A 153 -15.36 -10.59 -49.36
CA LEU A 153 -14.15 -10.40 -48.57
C LEU A 153 -14.46 -10.01 -47.12
N VAL A 154 -13.84 -10.72 -46.17
CA VAL A 154 -14.09 -10.54 -44.74
C VAL A 154 -13.01 -9.67 -44.13
N LEU A 155 -13.39 -8.57 -43.48
CA LEU A 155 -12.43 -7.70 -42.77
C LEU A 155 -11.82 -8.40 -41.55
N LYS A 156 -10.52 -8.15 -41.32
CA LYS A 156 -9.84 -8.51 -40.07
C LYS A 156 -10.47 -7.77 -38.89
N ASN A 157 -10.36 -8.36 -37.70
CA ASN A 157 -10.68 -7.65 -36.46
C ASN A 157 -9.69 -6.50 -36.24
N ALA A 158 -10.15 -5.44 -35.56
CA ALA A 158 -9.25 -4.39 -35.10
C ALA A 158 -8.26 -4.91 -34.04
N ASP A 159 -7.12 -4.23 -33.92
CA ASP A 159 -6.09 -4.48 -32.93
C ASP A 159 -6.38 -3.71 -31.64
N TYR A 160 -6.63 -4.44 -30.54
CA TYR A 160 -6.92 -3.90 -29.21
C TYR A 160 -5.72 -3.89 -28.27
N THR A 161 -4.51 -4.16 -28.77
CA THR A 161 -3.30 -4.22 -27.93
C THR A 161 -3.14 -2.97 -27.07
N THR A 162 -3.39 -1.78 -27.64
CA THR A 162 -3.33 -0.51 -26.89
C THR A 162 -4.40 -0.37 -25.80
N VAL A 163 -5.60 -0.93 -26.02
CA VAL A 163 -6.66 -0.96 -25.00
C VAL A 163 -6.24 -1.88 -23.85
N MET A 164 -5.69 -3.05 -24.16
CA MET A 164 -5.19 -3.98 -23.14
C MET A 164 -4.10 -3.33 -22.28
N THR A 165 -3.11 -2.69 -22.90
CA THR A 165 -2.07 -1.95 -22.18
C THR A 165 -2.64 -0.82 -21.30
N ALA A 166 -3.69 -0.13 -21.76
CA ALA A 166 -4.34 0.92 -20.97
C ALA A 166 -5.09 0.35 -19.74
N LEU A 167 -5.64 -0.86 -19.85
CA LEU A 167 -6.27 -1.58 -18.73
C LEU A 167 -5.23 -2.05 -17.71
N GLU A 168 -4.14 -2.68 -18.17
CA GLU A 168 -3.03 -3.15 -17.32
C GLU A 168 -2.31 -2.02 -16.56
N ALA A 169 -2.43 -0.77 -17.02
CA ALA A 169 -1.83 0.40 -16.39
C ALA A 169 -2.70 1.03 -15.27
N ILE A 170 -3.89 0.50 -15.01
CA ILE A 170 -4.78 0.99 -13.95
C ILE A 170 -4.15 0.66 -12.57
N PRO A 171 -4.07 1.61 -11.64
CA PRO A 171 -3.42 1.41 -10.34
C PRO A 171 -4.36 0.74 -9.31
N ASP A 172 -4.99 -0.38 -9.67
CA ASP A 172 -5.90 -1.15 -8.80
C ASP A 172 -5.21 -2.31 -8.08
N ASN A 173 -3.88 -2.40 -8.15
CA ASN A 173 -3.05 -3.32 -7.35
C ASN A 173 -3.37 -4.81 -7.62
N ASP A 174 -3.82 -5.13 -8.83
CA ASP A 174 -4.13 -6.48 -9.31
C ASP A 174 -2.90 -7.24 -9.84
N GLY A 175 -1.75 -6.57 -9.96
CA GLY A 175 -0.53 -7.12 -10.55
C GLY A 175 -0.34 -6.79 -12.03
N ASN A 176 -0.97 -5.74 -12.53
CA ASN A 176 -1.04 -5.34 -13.94
C ASN A 176 -1.79 -6.39 -14.78
N ASP A 177 -2.88 -6.94 -14.26
CA ASP A 177 -3.82 -7.72 -15.06
C ASP A 177 -4.71 -6.73 -15.84
N ALA A 178 -5.35 -7.18 -16.91
CA ALA A 178 -6.30 -6.36 -17.64
C ALA A 178 -7.70 -6.37 -16.98
N TYR A 179 -7.78 -6.86 -15.74
CA TYR A 179 -9.02 -7.01 -14.99
C TYR A 179 -9.21 -5.83 -14.05
N PHE A 180 -10.22 -5.01 -14.34
CA PHE A 180 -10.54 -3.85 -13.51
C PHE A 180 -11.12 -4.23 -12.14
N ASP A 181 -10.37 -4.02 -11.06
CA ASP A 181 -10.84 -4.17 -9.69
C ASP A 181 -11.30 -2.84 -9.09
N LYS A 182 -12.61 -2.58 -9.23
CA LYS A 182 -13.25 -1.38 -8.69
C LYS A 182 -13.13 -1.27 -7.18
N GLU A 183 -13.28 -2.36 -6.44
CA GLU A 183 -13.34 -2.31 -4.97
C GLU A 183 -11.98 -1.93 -4.40
N GLU A 184 -10.91 -2.46 -4.97
CA GLU A 184 -9.54 -2.11 -4.59
C GLU A 184 -9.22 -0.65 -4.93
N LEU A 185 -9.57 -0.20 -6.15
CA LEU A 185 -9.30 1.17 -6.58
C LEU A 185 -10.07 2.21 -5.73
N GLU A 186 -11.30 1.90 -5.31
CA GLU A 186 -12.09 2.74 -4.43
C GLU A 186 -11.52 2.84 -3.00
N LYS A 187 -10.56 2.00 -2.58
CA LYS A 187 -9.86 2.23 -1.28
C LYS A 187 -8.99 3.48 -1.33
N THR A 188 -8.45 3.80 -2.51
CA THR A 188 -7.46 4.87 -2.71
C THR A 188 -8.07 6.11 -3.37
N TYR A 189 -9.00 5.92 -4.31
CA TYR A 189 -9.55 6.99 -5.13
C TYR A 189 -11.04 7.24 -4.86
N SER A 190 -11.53 8.41 -5.25
CA SER A 190 -12.93 8.79 -5.05
C SER A 190 -13.86 7.92 -5.89
N THR A 191 -15.01 7.55 -5.32
CA THR A 191 -16.04 6.77 -6.03
C THR A 191 -16.46 7.43 -7.35
N SER A 192 -16.53 8.77 -7.40
CA SER A 192 -16.91 9.49 -8.62
C SER A 192 -15.85 9.39 -9.73
N SER A 193 -14.57 9.48 -9.40
CA SER A 193 -13.51 9.34 -10.41
C SER A 193 -13.34 7.90 -10.88
N VAL A 194 -13.48 6.92 -9.97
CA VAL A 194 -13.46 5.49 -10.32
C VAL A 194 -14.63 5.12 -11.23
N ALA A 195 -15.84 5.62 -10.95
CA ALA A 195 -16.99 5.43 -11.82
C ALA A 195 -16.81 6.06 -13.21
N ASN A 196 -16.05 7.15 -13.35
CA ASN A 196 -15.73 7.72 -14.65
C ASN A 196 -14.87 6.76 -15.49
N LEU A 197 -13.82 6.20 -14.88
CA LEU A 197 -12.95 5.20 -15.50
C LEU A 197 -13.72 3.93 -15.89
N GLU A 198 -14.53 3.39 -14.97
CA GLU A 198 -15.40 2.23 -15.22
C GLU A 198 -16.30 2.45 -16.46
N ASN A 199 -16.88 3.65 -16.61
CA ASN A 199 -17.69 3.97 -17.78
C ASN A 199 -16.88 4.01 -19.09
N LYS A 200 -15.58 4.38 -19.05
CA LYS A 200 -14.70 4.34 -20.24
C LYS A 200 -14.35 2.92 -20.62
N ILE A 201 -14.10 2.06 -19.63
CA ILE A 201 -13.85 0.63 -19.83
C ILE A 201 -15.09 -0.06 -20.42
N ASN A 202 -16.26 0.18 -19.83
CA ASN A 202 -17.53 -0.39 -20.31
C ASN A 202 -17.97 0.11 -21.69
N ALA A 203 -17.39 1.22 -22.18
CA ALA A 203 -17.66 1.74 -23.52
C ALA A 203 -16.87 1.02 -24.62
N VAL A 204 -15.89 0.16 -24.28
CA VAL A 204 -15.11 -0.60 -25.25
C VAL A 204 -16.02 -1.63 -25.95
N ASP A 205 -16.29 -1.40 -27.23
CA ASP A 205 -16.91 -2.39 -28.11
C ASP A 205 -15.80 -3.26 -28.73
N TRP A 206 -15.73 -4.54 -28.35
CA TRP A 206 -14.72 -5.51 -28.83
C TRP A 206 -14.99 -6.08 -30.23
N GLY A 207 -16.12 -5.72 -30.85
CA GLY A 207 -16.54 -6.25 -32.15
C GLY A 207 -15.96 -5.51 -33.37
N LYS A 208 -15.18 -4.45 -33.17
CA LYS A 208 -14.70 -3.58 -34.27
C LYS A 208 -13.80 -4.29 -35.27
N LYS A 209 -13.97 -3.90 -36.53
CA LYS A 209 -13.15 -4.36 -37.66
C LYS A 209 -12.01 -3.37 -37.94
N ILE A 210 -11.02 -3.80 -38.72
CA ILE A 210 -9.77 -3.06 -38.95
C ILE A 210 -9.95 -1.69 -39.62
N ASP A 211 -11.05 -1.48 -40.33
CA ASP A 211 -11.46 -0.19 -40.88
C ASP A 211 -11.97 0.81 -39.82
N GLU A 212 -12.34 0.31 -38.64
CA GLU A 212 -12.72 1.09 -37.46
C GLU A 212 -11.57 1.23 -36.44
N GLN A 213 -10.33 0.90 -36.81
CA GLN A 213 -9.16 0.91 -35.91
C GLN A 213 -8.96 2.23 -35.16
N GLN A 214 -9.28 3.36 -35.78
CA GLN A 214 -9.17 4.68 -35.14
C GLN A 214 -10.11 4.82 -33.93
N THR A 215 -11.29 4.18 -33.98
CA THR A 215 -12.23 4.14 -32.85
C THR A 215 -11.63 3.35 -31.68
N VAL A 216 -10.97 2.23 -31.97
CA VAL A 216 -10.29 1.41 -30.95
C VAL A 216 -9.16 2.18 -30.27
N TYR A 217 -8.37 2.95 -31.03
CA TYR A 217 -7.38 3.87 -30.43
C TYR A 217 -8.02 4.94 -29.54
N GLY A 218 -9.21 5.43 -29.90
CA GLY A 218 -9.98 6.35 -29.07
C GLY A 218 -10.40 5.76 -27.73
N TYR A 219 -10.72 4.46 -27.68
CA TYR A 219 -11.01 3.78 -26.41
C TYR A 219 -9.80 3.75 -25.47
N ALA A 220 -8.63 3.35 -25.99
CA ALA A 220 -7.39 3.32 -25.20
C ALA A 220 -7.08 4.69 -24.60
N GLN A 221 -7.12 5.75 -25.42
CA GLN A 221 -6.90 7.13 -24.98
C GLN A 221 -7.90 7.59 -23.91
N ALA A 222 -9.17 7.18 -24.03
CA ALA A 222 -10.19 7.53 -23.07
C ALA A 222 -9.95 6.87 -21.70
N ILE A 223 -9.50 5.60 -21.69
CA ILE A 223 -9.12 4.87 -20.48
C ILE A 223 -7.89 5.53 -19.85
N GLU A 224 -6.81 5.75 -20.61
CA GLU A 224 -5.59 6.42 -20.12
C GLU A 224 -5.88 7.78 -19.49
N LEU A 225 -6.72 8.59 -20.17
CA LEU A 225 -7.12 9.89 -19.66
C LEU A 225 -7.91 9.77 -18.35
N ALA A 226 -8.90 8.87 -18.28
CA ALA A 226 -9.70 8.68 -17.08
C ALA A 226 -8.85 8.15 -15.91
N THR A 227 -7.90 7.25 -16.16
CA THR A 227 -6.92 6.77 -15.17
C THR A 227 -6.06 7.93 -14.65
N SER A 228 -5.56 8.79 -15.52
CA SER A 228 -4.77 9.97 -15.11
C SER A 228 -5.58 11.01 -14.31
N GLN A 229 -6.91 10.98 -14.43
CA GLN A 229 -7.86 11.87 -13.76
C GLN A 229 -8.47 11.27 -12.49
N LEU A 230 -7.99 10.10 -12.05
CA LEU A 230 -8.38 9.54 -10.76
C LEU A 230 -8.06 10.53 -9.63
N ILE A 231 -9.04 10.76 -8.76
CA ILE A 231 -8.94 11.74 -7.66
C ILE A 231 -8.67 10.96 -6.38
N PRO A 232 -7.48 11.05 -5.77
CA PRO A 232 -7.19 10.37 -4.51
C PRO A 232 -8.11 10.83 -3.38
N LYS A 233 -8.47 9.91 -2.47
CA LYS A 233 -9.15 10.26 -1.22
C LYS A 233 -8.23 11.10 -0.33
N ASN A 234 -8.83 11.85 0.60
CA ASN A 234 -8.07 12.56 1.63
C ASN A 234 -7.37 11.56 2.56
N ALA A 235 -6.21 11.96 3.10
CA ALA A 235 -5.56 11.20 4.16
C ALA A 235 -6.44 11.14 5.43
N ASP A 236 -6.26 10.10 6.23
CA ASP A 236 -6.88 9.94 7.54
C ASP A 236 -6.02 10.62 8.62
N TYR A 237 -6.63 11.58 9.33
CA TYR A 237 -6.00 12.38 10.39
C TYR A 237 -6.44 11.96 11.80
N SER A 238 -7.29 10.94 11.95
CA SER A 238 -7.90 10.55 13.22
C SER A 238 -6.87 10.21 14.32
N PHE A 239 -5.83 9.46 13.97
CA PHE A 239 -4.74 9.15 14.89
C PHE A 239 -3.89 10.36 15.24
N LEU A 240 -3.66 11.28 14.29
CA LEU A 240 -2.95 12.53 14.54
C LEU A 240 -3.74 13.42 15.49
N GLU A 241 -5.05 13.55 15.29
CA GLU A 241 -5.96 14.27 16.19
C GLU A 241 -5.89 13.73 17.62
N THR A 242 -5.89 12.40 17.76
CA THR A 242 -5.79 11.74 19.07
C THR A 242 -4.46 12.08 19.75
N ALA A 243 -3.35 12.04 19.02
CA ALA A 243 -2.03 12.40 19.55
C ALA A 243 -1.95 13.88 19.95
N LEU A 244 -2.52 14.79 19.15
CA LEU A 244 -2.55 16.23 19.40
C LEU A 244 -3.41 16.62 20.61
N ASN A 245 -4.45 15.84 20.92
CA ASN A 245 -5.37 16.11 22.03
C ASN A 245 -5.03 15.34 23.31
N LYS A 246 -3.91 14.61 23.35
CA LYS A 246 -3.51 13.82 24.51
C LYS A 246 -3.08 14.72 25.67
N PRO A 247 -3.72 14.64 26.85
CA PRO A 247 -3.37 15.48 28.00
C PRO A 247 -2.03 15.06 28.62
N LEU A 248 -1.24 16.02 29.08
CA LEU A 248 -0.01 15.77 29.83
C LEU A 248 -0.30 15.13 31.19
N LEU A 249 0.58 14.24 31.65
CA LEU A 249 0.45 13.57 32.95
C LEU A 249 0.76 14.47 34.13
N LEU A 250 1.66 15.45 33.95
CA LEU A 250 2.08 16.41 34.96
C LEU A 250 1.90 17.83 34.42
N PRO A 251 1.84 18.85 35.31
CA PRO A 251 1.88 20.25 34.88
C PRO A 251 3.14 20.54 34.04
N VAL A 252 3.01 21.39 33.02
CA VAL A 252 4.12 21.76 32.12
C VAL A 252 5.37 22.18 32.88
N SER A 253 5.20 22.92 33.98
CA SER A 253 6.29 23.43 34.82
C SER A 253 7.12 22.35 35.51
N TYR A 254 6.71 21.08 35.45
CA TYR A 254 7.40 19.95 36.07
C TYR A 254 8.40 19.30 35.13
N TYR A 255 8.30 19.50 33.81
CA TYR A 255 9.22 18.93 32.83
C TYR A 255 10.49 19.77 32.67
N THR A 256 11.55 19.15 32.16
CA THR A 256 12.75 19.87 31.73
C THR A 256 12.44 20.70 30.48
N GLU A 257 13.02 21.89 30.38
CA GLU A 257 12.85 22.78 29.23
C GLU A 257 13.19 22.06 27.92
N ALA A 258 14.31 21.34 27.88
CA ALA A 258 14.76 20.63 26.68
C ALA A 258 13.75 19.57 26.19
N SER A 259 13.24 18.71 27.09
CA SER A 259 12.28 17.67 26.69
C SER A 259 10.94 18.26 26.25
N TYR A 260 10.48 19.30 26.95
CA TYR A 260 9.22 19.96 26.62
C TYR A 260 9.28 20.72 25.30
N GLN A 261 10.40 21.40 25.00
CA GLN A 261 10.63 22.07 23.72
C GLN A 261 10.62 21.09 22.53
N VAL A 262 11.22 19.91 22.68
CA VAL A 262 11.16 18.87 21.63
C VAL A 262 9.71 18.45 21.38
N TYR A 263 8.95 18.18 22.44
CA TYR A 263 7.52 17.84 22.34
C TYR A 263 6.71 18.97 21.67
N GLN A 264 6.88 20.22 22.09
CA GLN A 264 6.19 21.37 21.48
C GLN A 264 6.49 21.51 19.98
N ASN A 265 7.74 21.32 19.56
CA ASN A 265 8.11 21.39 18.15
C ASN A 265 7.39 20.32 17.32
N LYS A 266 7.27 19.09 17.83
CA LYS A 266 6.52 18.02 17.15
C LYS A 266 5.02 18.31 17.13
N MET A 267 4.46 18.84 18.22
CA MET A 267 3.07 19.28 18.28
C MET A 267 2.77 20.38 17.25
N ASN A 268 3.66 21.35 17.08
CA ASN A 268 3.51 22.42 16.09
C ASN A 268 3.49 21.87 14.66
N VAL A 269 4.38 20.93 14.34
CA VAL A 269 4.36 20.24 13.04
C VAL A 269 3.03 19.50 12.83
N GLY A 270 2.57 18.76 13.84
CA GLY A 270 1.29 18.05 13.78
C GLY A 270 0.10 18.97 13.59
N TRP A 271 0.00 20.08 14.33
CA TRP A 271 -1.08 21.06 14.18
C TRP A 271 -1.09 21.71 12.79
N ASN A 272 0.08 22.02 12.23
CA ASN A 272 0.17 22.54 10.87
C ASN A 272 -0.38 21.55 9.84
N LEU A 273 -0.06 20.26 9.98
CA LEU A 273 -0.62 19.21 9.12
C LEU A 273 -2.14 19.09 9.31
N TYR A 274 -2.59 19.00 10.57
CA TYR A 274 -4.00 18.81 10.92
C TYR A 274 -4.91 19.98 10.49
N ASN A 275 -4.42 21.22 10.55
CA ASN A 275 -5.19 22.39 10.14
C ASN A 275 -5.27 22.56 8.62
N ASN A 276 -4.26 22.10 7.88
CA ASN A 276 -4.22 22.25 6.43
C ASN A 276 -5.05 21.18 5.69
N GLN A 277 -5.06 19.93 6.20
CA GLN A 277 -5.80 18.78 5.63
C GLN A 277 -5.71 18.62 4.10
N ASN A 278 -4.55 18.97 3.51
CA ASN A 278 -4.36 19.02 2.07
C ASN A 278 -3.66 17.78 1.50
N LEU A 279 -3.32 16.80 2.33
CA LEU A 279 -2.69 15.55 1.90
C LEU A 279 -3.73 14.50 1.52
N SER A 280 -3.41 13.73 0.49
CA SER A 280 -4.18 12.58 0.06
C SER A 280 -3.73 11.29 0.75
N ILE A 281 -4.53 10.23 0.62
CA ILE A 281 -4.23 8.89 1.13
C ILE A 281 -2.92 8.32 0.58
N LEU A 282 -2.50 8.73 -0.62
CA LEU A 282 -1.19 8.37 -1.20
C LEU A 282 -0.01 8.93 -0.37
N GLN A 283 -0.27 9.92 0.48
CA GLN A 283 0.69 10.60 1.34
C GLN A 283 0.45 10.28 2.83
N GLN A 284 -0.33 9.24 3.15
CA GLN A 284 -0.69 8.86 4.52
C GLN A 284 0.53 8.64 5.43
N SER A 285 1.65 8.18 4.88
CA SER A 285 2.90 7.97 5.62
C SER A 285 3.41 9.24 6.31
N ILE A 286 3.17 10.42 5.74
CA ILE A 286 3.56 11.71 6.35
C ILE A 286 2.78 11.96 7.65
N ILE A 287 1.47 11.68 7.64
CA ILE A 287 0.60 11.83 8.82
C ILE A 287 0.94 10.78 9.88
N ASN A 288 1.17 9.53 9.45
CA ASN A 288 1.56 8.45 10.34
C ASN A 288 2.90 8.77 11.04
N GLN A 289 3.89 9.27 10.30
CA GLN A 289 5.18 9.67 10.86
C GLN A 289 5.03 10.84 11.86
N SER A 290 4.27 11.88 11.52
CA SER A 290 4.05 12.99 12.45
C SER A 290 3.34 12.53 13.73
N THR A 291 2.41 11.58 13.62
CA THR A 291 1.71 10.99 14.77
C THR A 291 2.69 10.23 15.67
N GLN A 292 3.56 9.42 15.06
CA GLN A 292 4.60 8.68 15.78
C GLN A 292 5.57 9.64 16.48
N ASP A 293 6.07 10.66 15.78
CA ASP A 293 6.99 11.66 16.32
C ASP A 293 6.43 12.37 17.57
N ILE A 294 5.13 12.68 17.57
CA ILE A 294 4.45 13.28 18.73
C ILE A 294 4.39 12.29 19.89
N ASN A 295 3.99 11.05 19.63
CA ASN A 295 3.88 10.01 20.65
C ASN A 295 5.24 9.69 21.28
N ASP A 296 6.30 9.61 20.48
CA ASP A 296 7.66 9.36 20.93
C ASP A 296 8.17 10.54 21.77
N ALA A 297 7.97 11.79 21.31
CA ALA A 297 8.34 12.96 22.07
C ALA A 297 7.55 13.10 23.39
N TYR A 298 6.27 12.72 23.39
CA TYR A 298 5.44 12.64 24.59
C TYR A 298 5.99 11.61 25.59
N GLY A 299 6.36 10.41 25.11
CA GLY A 299 6.95 9.37 25.95
C GLY A 299 8.34 9.74 26.50
N ALA A 300 9.06 10.62 25.79
CA ALA A 300 10.38 11.12 26.20
C ALA A 300 10.34 12.35 27.14
N LEU A 301 9.15 12.84 27.52
CA LEU A 301 9.02 13.94 28.47
C LEU A 301 9.66 13.58 29.81
N THR A 302 10.64 14.40 30.22
CA THR A 302 11.46 14.11 31.39
C THR A 302 11.16 15.12 32.50
N PRO A 303 10.66 14.68 33.68
CA PRO A 303 10.50 15.56 34.83
C PRO A 303 11.84 16.16 35.26
N LYS A 304 11.85 17.44 35.63
CA LYS A 304 13.05 18.10 36.14
C LYS A 304 13.37 17.63 37.55
N THR A 305 14.65 17.64 37.89
CA THR A 305 15.10 17.40 39.26
C THR A 305 14.80 18.63 40.12
N VAL A 306 14.11 18.41 41.23
CA VAL A 306 13.80 19.44 42.23
C VAL A 306 14.47 19.09 43.56
N ASN A 307 14.75 20.13 44.33
CA ASN A 307 15.21 19.98 45.71
C ASN A 307 13.99 19.91 46.64
N TYR A 308 14.12 19.16 47.73
CA TYR A 308 13.20 19.22 48.87
C TYR A 308 13.98 19.24 50.18
N THR A 309 13.38 19.86 51.19
CA THR A 309 13.99 20.06 52.51
C THR A 309 13.20 19.31 53.57
N VAL A 310 13.88 18.48 54.35
CA VAL A 310 13.32 17.81 55.53
C VAL A 310 13.77 18.56 56.78
N LYS A 311 12.80 18.99 57.59
CA LYS A 311 13.01 19.77 58.82
C LYS A 311 12.56 18.96 60.03
N TYR A 312 13.24 19.17 61.15
CA TYR A 312 12.96 18.51 62.43
C TYR A 312 12.78 19.57 63.50
N GLN A 313 11.55 19.75 63.99
CA GLN A 313 11.24 20.84 64.91
C GLN A 313 10.19 20.46 65.95
N THR A 314 10.10 21.22 67.04
CA THR A 314 9.05 21.00 68.06
C THR A 314 7.68 21.45 67.57
N THR A 315 6.63 21.00 68.27
CA THR A 315 5.22 21.35 68.00
C THR A 315 4.78 22.68 68.60
N ASP A 316 5.67 23.41 69.28
CA ASP A 316 5.37 24.64 70.02
C ASP A 316 5.03 25.83 69.11
N GLU A 317 4.42 26.89 69.66
CA GLU A 317 4.07 28.13 68.93
C GLU A 317 5.29 28.81 68.29
N THR A 318 6.47 28.63 68.89
CA THR A 318 7.77 29.00 68.30
C THR A 318 8.62 27.72 68.19
N PRO A 319 8.55 27.00 67.06
CA PRO A 319 9.21 25.71 66.91
C PRO A 319 10.72 25.81 67.11
N LEU A 320 11.27 24.98 67.99
CA LEU A 320 12.71 24.81 68.14
C LEU A 320 13.22 23.83 67.09
N GLN A 321 14.28 24.21 66.37
CA GLN A 321 14.97 23.30 65.44
C GLN A 321 15.77 22.26 66.23
N LEU A 322 15.44 20.98 66.04
CA LEU A 322 16.04 19.85 66.77
C LEU A 322 17.20 19.19 66.02
N ALA A 323 17.23 19.30 64.69
CA ALA A 323 18.32 18.81 63.85
C ALA A 323 18.51 19.71 62.61
N ILE A 324 19.68 19.60 61.97
CA ILE A 324 19.98 20.36 60.75
C ILE A 324 19.02 19.98 59.62
N ASP A 325 18.60 20.96 58.84
CA ASP A 325 17.78 20.75 57.65
C ASP A 325 18.52 19.86 56.64
N VAL A 326 17.85 18.82 56.15
CA VAL A 326 18.41 17.90 55.15
C VAL A 326 17.83 18.25 53.79
N VAL A 327 18.70 18.56 52.83
CA VAL A 327 18.30 18.83 51.45
C VAL A 327 18.56 17.59 50.60
N LYS A 328 17.53 17.12 49.90
CA LYS A 328 17.58 15.97 48.98
C LYS A 328 17.01 16.37 47.62
N THR A 329 17.18 15.50 46.64
CA THR A 329 16.67 15.69 45.29
C THR A 329 15.72 14.58 44.88
N GLY A 330 14.79 14.91 43.98
CA GLY A 330 13.92 13.93 43.35
C GLY A 330 13.30 14.49 42.07
N PRO A 331 12.72 13.65 41.20
CA PRO A 331 11.98 14.11 40.04
C PRO A 331 10.70 14.87 40.47
N ALA A 332 10.38 15.98 39.82
CA ALA A 332 9.10 16.66 40.04
C ALA A 332 7.91 15.71 39.74
N GLY A 333 6.87 15.76 40.56
CA GLY A 333 5.69 14.88 40.47
C GLY A 333 5.91 13.47 41.04
N SER A 334 7.12 13.13 41.50
CA SER A 334 7.36 11.85 42.17
C SER A 334 6.98 11.91 43.65
N GLN A 335 6.55 10.78 44.20
CA GLN A 335 6.32 10.64 45.63
C GLN A 335 7.61 10.22 46.33
N VAL A 336 7.92 10.89 47.45
CA VAL A 336 9.00 10.50 48.36
C VAL A 336 8.42 10.04 49.68
N THR A 337 9.13 9.12 50.36
CA THR A 337 8.81 8.68 51.71
C THR A 337 10.00 8.95 52.60
N GLU A 338 9.80 9.75 53.65
CA GLU A 338 10.82 10.09 54.64
C GLU A 338 10.47 9.48 56.00
N THR A 339 11.49 9.26 56.82
CA THR A 339 11.36 8.71 58.17
C THR A 339 11.91 9.70 59.19
N ALA A 340 11.22 9.84 60.31
CA ALA A 340 11.65 10.68 61.41
C ALA A 340 13.00 10.20 61.97
N LEU A 341 13.86 11.14 62.38
CA LEU A 341 15.05 10.82 63.16
C LEU A 341 14.67 10.46 64.59
N ASP A 342 15.43 9.55 65.20
CA ASP A 342 15.40 9.33 66.64
C ASP A 342 16.18 10.45 67.33
N ILE A 343 15.50 11.24 68.16
CA ILE A 343 16.07 12.42 68.83
C ILE A 343 15.85 12.25 70.33
N THR A 344 16.95 12.09 71.09
CA THR A 344 16.90 11.91 72.54
C THR A 344 16.04 12.97 73.23
N GLY A 345 15.09 12.54 74.05
CA GLY A 345 14.20 13.44 74.78
C GLY A 345 13.00 13.97 73.98
N TYR A 346 12.82 13.51 72.73
CA TYR A 346 11.71 13.90 71.87
C TYR A 346 11.07 12.69 71.19
N THR A 347 9.75 12.73 71.00
CA THR A 347 9.00 11.70 70.27
C THR A 347 8.40 12.31 69.00
N PRO A 348 8.64 11.74 67.81
CA PRO A 348 8.04 12.26 66.58
C PRO A 348 6.52 12.07 66.58
N VAL A 349 5.80 13.09 66.10
CA VAL A 349 4.33 13.03 65.93
C VAL A 349 3.93 11.98 64.90
N ALA A 350 4.73 11.84 63.83
CA ALA A 350 4.57 10.82 62.81
C ALA A 350 5.93 10.17 62.53
N PRO A 351 6.03 8.83 62.52
CA PRO A 351 7.29 8.15 62.24
C PRO A 351 7.70 8.23 60.77
N THR A 352 6.75 8.41 59.86
CA THR A 352 6.98 8.52 58.41
C THR A 352 6.06 9.57 57.79
N ILE A 353 6.53 10.20 56.71
CA ILE A 353 5.74 11.14 55.90
C ILE A 353 5.93 10.78 54.43
N GLN A 354 4.82 10.65 53.70
CA GLN A 354 4.81 10.59 52.23
C GLN A 354 4.47 11.96 51.67
N PHE A 355 5.17 12.36 50.61
CA PHE A 355 5.01 13.68 50.02
C PHE A 355 5.18 13.63 48.50
N ASP A 356 4.23 14.19 47.76
CA ASP A 356 4.33 14.32 46.31
C ASP A 356 5.10 15.61 45.97
N LEU A 357 6.26 15.45 45.35
CA LEU A 357 7.12 16.57 45.00
C LEU A 357 6.45 17.45 43.95
N THR A 358 6.49 18.76 44.17
CA THR A 358 6.07 19.74 43.18
C THR A 358 7.23 20.15 42.28
N GLY A 359 6.92 20.84 41.17
CA GLY A 359 7.91 21.49 40.31
C GLY A 359 8.62 22.70 40.92
N THR A 360 8.34 23.06 42.19
CA THR A 360 8.89 24.28 42.82
C THR A 360 9.63 23.92 44.11
N ASN A 361 10.94 24.18 44.15
CA ASN A 361 11.79 23.83 45.30
C ASN A 361 11.28 24.42 46.62
N SER A 362 10.81 25.67 46.63
CA SER A 362 10.33 26.33 47.86
C SER A 362 9.01 25.75 48.42
N GLN A 363 8.28 24.97 47.62
CA GLN A 363 7.04 24.30 48.04
C GLN A 363 7.33 22.89 48.60
N ASN A 364 8.51 22.35 48.36
CA ASN A 364 8.86 20.98 48.71
C ASN A 364 9.51 20.93 50.10
N ILE A 365 8.70 21.15 51.14
CA ILE A 365 9.14 21.16 52.55
C ILE A 365 8.39 20.06 53.31
N ILE A 366 9.15 19.13 53.89
CA ILE A 366 8.64 18.08 54.76
C ILE A 366 9.04 18.42 56.20
N ILE A 367 8.09 18.45 57.11
CA ILE A 367 8.32 18.80 58.51
C ILE A 367 7.98 17.60 59.39
N PHE A 368 8.99 17.06 60.07
CA PHE A 368 8.79 16.18 61.21
C PHE A 368 8.64 17.04 62.46
N ALA A 369 7.43 17.04 63.01
CA ALA A 369 7.13 17.67 64.28
C ALA A 369 7.37 16.69 65.43
N TYR A 370 7.91 17.18 66.55
CA TYR A 370 8.25 16.38 67.72
C TYR A 370 7.61 16.94 69.00
N ASN A 371 7.14 16.03 69.85
CA ASN A 371 6.73 16.35 71.21
C ASN A 371 7.91 16.16 72.15
N ILE A 372 8.15 17.13 73.03
CA ILE A 372 9.15 16.99 74.09
C ILE A 372 8.69 15.95 75.12
N ASN A 373 9.58 15.03 75.48
CA ASN A 373 9.29 14.01 76.47
C ASN A 373 9.40 14.62 77.88
N GLN A 374 8.63 14.08 78.82
CA GLN A 374 8.76 14.39 80.23
C GLN A 374 9.42 13.24 80.97
N TYR A 375 10.24 13.59 81.96
CA TYR A 375 10.90 12.63 82.83
C TYR A 375 10.66 13.01 84.28
N THR A 376 10.75 12.01 85.16
CA THR A 376 10.45 12.16 86.58
C THR A 376 11.72 12.00 87.41
N VAL A 377 11.96 12.96 88.31
CA VAL A 377 12.92 12.87 89.40
C VAL A 377 12.18 12.39 90.65
N THR A 378 12.63 11.26 91.21
CA THR A 378 12.13 10.72 92.48
C THR A 378 13.15 10.90 93.59
N PHE A 379 12.69 11.09 94.81
CA PHE A 379 13.53 11.35 95.98
C PHE A 379 13.37 10.24 97.01
N ASP A 380 14.44 9.51 97.26
CA ASP A 380 14.54 8.57 98.37
C ASP A 380 15.15 9.28 99.57
N SER A 381 14.32 9.62 100.55
CA SER A 381 14.75 10.35 101.75
C SER A 381 15.60 9.50 102.71
N ASN A 382 15.88 8.22 102.41
CA ASN A 382 16.67 7.33 103.26
C ASN A 382 16.23 7.37 104.74
N GLY A 383 14.92 7.24 104.97
CA GLY A 383 14.29 7.26 106.29
C GLY A 383 13.98 8.66 106.85
N GLY A 384 14.06 9.71 106.03
CA GLY A 384 13.51 11.04 106.34
C GLY A 384 12.03 11.20 105.94
N THR A 385 11.50 12.41 106.05
CA THR A 385 10.16 12.75 105.55
C THR A 385 10.06 12.62 104.03
N ASP A 386 8.87 12.31 103.52
CA ASP A 386 8.60 12.17 102.08
C ASP A 386 8.84 13.48 101.32
N VAL A 387 9.33 13.35 100.08
CA VAL A 387 9.58 14.45 99.15
C VAL A 387 8.89 14.13 97.82
N ASP A 388 8.01 15.02 97.37
CA ASP A 388 7.23 14.82 96.15
C ASP A 388 8.13 14.70 94.90
N ALA A 389 7.75 13.80 94.00
CA ALA A 389 8.43 13.63 92.73
C ALA A 389 8.22 14.84 91.82
N ILE A 390 9.26 15.22 91.07
CA ILE A 390 9.20 16.34 90.12
C ILE A 390 9.18 15.77 88.70
N THR A 391 8.11 16.06 87.96
CA THR A 391 8.02 15.72 86.52
C THR A 391 8.13 16.99 85.69
N GLN A 392 9.08 17.02 84.76
CA GLN A 392 9.33 18.16 83.90
C GLN A 392 9.77 17.71 82.51
N ASN A 393 9.79 18.66 81.57
CA ASN A 393 10.27 18.44 80.21
C ASN A 393 11.76 18.07 80.20
N TYR A 394 12.16 17.31 79.19
CA TYR A 394 13.56 17.01 78.92
C TYR A 394 14.43 18.28 78.91
N ASN A 395 15.65 18.18 79.46
CA ASN A 395 16.68 19.23 79.44
C ASN A 395 16.26 20.53 80.15
N THR A 396 15.29 20.49 81.07
CA THR A 396 14.98 21.61 81.95
C THR A 396 15.72 21.51 83.29
N PRO A 397 16.04 22.65 83.93
CA PRO A 397 16.65 22.65 85.26
C PRO A 397 15.63 22.29 86.33
N VAL A 398 15.94 21.27 87.13
CA VAL A 398 15.23 20.89 88.34
C VAL A 398 15.86 21.63 89.52
N ALA A 399 15.04 22.31 90.33
CA ALA A 399 15.47 22.97 91.55
C ALA A 399 15.58 21.96 92.71
N GLN A 400 16.46 22.25 93.68
CA GLN A 400 16.52 21.45 94.91
C GLN A 400 15.16 21.51 95.62
N PRO A 401 14.59 20.37 96.04
CA PRO A 401 13.39 20.38 96.87
C PRO A 401 13.72 20.91 98.27
N ASP A 402 12.70 21.24 99.05
CA ASP A 402 12.91 21.55 100.46
C ASP A 402 13.60 20.38 101.17
N ASP A 403 14.54 20.68 102.07
CA ASP A 403 15.32 19.66 102.76
C ASP A 403 14.39 18.77 103.61
N PRO A 404 14.45 17.44 103.46
CA PRO A 404 13.65 16.55 104.29
C PRO A 404 14.13 16.62 105.75
N THR A 405 13.32 16.10 106.67
CA THR A 405 13.70 15.99 108.08
C THR A 405 13.78 14.54 108.52
N ARG A 406 14.78 14.21 109.35
CA ARG A 406 14.94 12.90 109.96
C ARG A 406 15.33 13.10 111.43
N MET A 407 14.50 12.59 112.35
CA MET A 407 14.70 12.80 113.79
C MET A 407 16.08 12.30 114.21
N GLY A 408 16.86 13.17 114.87
CA GLY A 408 18.20 12.87 115.38
C GLY A 408 19.34 12.93 114.34
N TYR A 409 19.06 13.37 113.11
CA TYR A 409 20.03 13.52 112.03
C TYR A 409 19.97 14.94 111.42
N VAL A 410 21.09 15.38 110.81
CA VAL A 410 21.17 16.60 109.98
C VAL A 410 21.29 16.19 108.51
N PHE A 411 20.47 16.82 107.65
CA PHE A 411 20.50 16.58 106.20
C PHE A 411 21.84 17.07 105.61
N ALA A 412 22.54 16.18 104.90
CA ALA A 412 23.87 16.43 104.35
C ALA A 412 23.87 16.64 102.82
N GLY A 413 22.72 16.46 102.15
CA GLY A 413 22.55 16.67 100.72
C GLY A 413 21.96 15.46 99.98
N TRP A 414 21.66 15.66 98.70
CA TRP A 414 21.16 14.65 97.77
C TRP A 414 22.30 14.02 96.96
N TYR A 415 22.22 12.72 96.66
CA TYR A 415 23.22 11.95 95.90
C TYR A 415 22.58 11.21 94.72
N LEU A 416 23.32 11.03 93.63
CA LEU A 416 22.86 10.36 92.40
C LEU A 416 22.81 8.83 92.51
N ASP A 417 23.49 8.27 93.51
CA ASP A 417 23.64 6.84 93.72
C ASP A 417 23.32 6.46 95.17
N GLU A 418 22.76 5.27 95.34
CA GLU A 418 22.39 4.71 96.64
C GLU A 418 23.61 4.55 97.58
N ALA A 419 24.81 4.39 97.04
CA ALA A 419 26.06 4.31 97.81
C ALA A 419 26.55 5.68 98.32
N LEU A 420 25.84 6.77 97.99
CA LEU A 420 26.10 8.13 98.44
C LEU A 420 27.50 8.63 98.07
N THR A 421 27.98 8.28 96.88
CA THR A 421 29.33 8.63 96.41
C THR A 421 29.36 9.88 95.54
N THR A 422 28.28 10.18 94.83
CA THR A 422 28.19 11.31 93.89
C THR A 422 27.10 12.29 94.32
N ALA A 423 27.50 13.44 94.87
CA ALA A 423 26.55 14.49 95.27
C ALA A 423 25.86 15.12 94.05
N VAL A 424 24.58 15.46 94.19
CA VAL A 424 23.80 16.19 93.19
C VAL A 424 24.21 17.66 93.20
N THR A 425 24.48 18.21 92.01
CA THR A 425 24.68 19.66 91.82
C THR A 425 23.37 20.30 91.36
N TRP A 426 22.97 21.39 92.01
CA TRP A 426 21.74 22.12 91.71
C TRP A 426 22.01 23.46 90.99
N PRO A 427 21.17 23.87 90.02
CA PRO A 427 20.06 23.09 89.46
C PRO A 427 20.55 21.86 88.68
N TYR A 428 19.80 20.76 88.77
CA TYR A 428 20.11 19.52 88.05
C TYR A 428 19.42 19.55 86.68
N THR A 429 20.17 19.40 85.59
CA THR A 429 19.57 19.33 84.24
C THR A 429 19.00 17.94 84.00
N LEU A 430 17.69 17.86 83.77
CA LEU A 430 16.99 16.60 83.57
C LEU A 430 17.41 15.90 82.27
N GLY A 431 17.93 14.68 82.40
CA GLY A 431 18.38 13.84 81.28
C GLY A 431 17.25 13.11 80.54
N GLY A 432 17.62 12.23 79.60
CA GLY A 432 16.69 11.46 78.77
C GLY A 432 16.07 10.23 79.45
N SER A 433 16.04 10.20 80.78
CA SER A 433 15.51 9.10 81.59
C SER A 433 15.09 9.59 82.97
N ASN A 434 14.20 8.84 83.62
CA ASN A 434 13.87 9.06 85.02
C ASN A 434 15.11 8.82 85.90
N VAL A 435 15.20 9.53 87.02
CA VAL A 435 16.33 9.43 87.96
C VAL A 435 15.83 9.48 89.40
N THR A 436 16.53 8.77 90.29
CA THR A 436 16.27 8.80 91.73
C THR A 436 17.45 9.45 92.45
N PHE A 437 17.18 10.38 93.37
CA PHE A 437 18.17 10.97 94.26
C PHE A 437 18.01 10.46 95.68
N TYR A 438 19.13 10.25 96.37
CA TYR A 438 19.19 9.62 97.70
C TYR A 438 19.69 10.61 98.74
N ALA A 439 18.97 10.76 99.85
CA ALA A 439 19.37 11.66 100.93
C ALA A 439 20.54 11.08 101.75
N ASN A 440 21.54 11.91 102.06
CA ASN A 440 22.58 11.59 103.02
C ASN A 440 22.32 12.31 104.35
N TRP A 441 22.67 11.65 105.45
CA TRP A 441 22.36 12.09 106.80
C TRP A 441 23.59 12.01 107.69
N THR A 442 23.86 13.06 108.47
CA THR A 442 24.87 13.04 109.54
C THR A 442 24.16 12.89 110.88
N ALA A 443 24.44 11.81 111.61
CA ALA A 443 23.85 11.58 112.94
C ALA A 443 24.26 12.70 113.92
N ASN A 444 23.30 13.21 114.69
CA ASN A 444 23.60 14.16 115.76
C ASN A 444 24.46 13.47 116.82
N THR A 445 25.40 14.23 117.40
CA THR A 445 26.15 13.76 118.58
C THR A 445 25.65 14.47 119.82
N TYR A 446 25.43 13.69 120.88
CA TYR A 446 25.02 14.21 122.18
C TYR A 446 26.07 13.83 123.20
N THR A 447 26.40 14.77 124.07
CA THR A 447 27.27 14.49 125.22
C THR A 447 26.40 14.13 126.40
N ILE A 448 26.46 12.87 126.84
CA ILE A 448 25.80 12.43 128.07
C ILE A 448 26.68 12.87 129.24
N ILE A 449 26.12 13.72 130.09
CA ILE A 449 26.76 14.18 131.33
C ILE A 449 26.14 13.39 132.47
N TYR A 450 26.97 12.64 133.20
CA TYR A 450 26.53 11.86 134.35
C TYR A 450 26.59 12.74 135.61
N ASP A 451 25.43 12.98 136.22
CA ASP A 451 25.34 13.65 137.53
C ASP A 451 25.40 12.61 138.65
N GLY A 452 26.45 12.67 139.47
CA GLY A 452 26.68 11.79 140.61
C GLY A 452 25.69 11.96 141.76
N SER A 453 24.68 12.85 141.66
CA SER A 453 23.58 13.01 142.61
C SER A 453 24.04 13.12 144.08
N GLY A 454 25.14 13.85 144.31
CA GLY A 454 25.71 14.08 145.65
C GLY A 454 26.74 13.06 146.14
N ALA A 455 27.21 12.13 145.29
CA ALA A 455 28.27 11.19 145.65
C ALA A 455 29.60 11.90 146.01
N THR A 456 30.28 11.43 147.06
CA THR A 456 31.52 12.03 147.60
C THR A 456 32.81 11.39 147.07
N SER A 457 32.73 10.38 146.18
CA SER A 457 33.88 9.80 145.46
C SER A 457 33.47 9.02 144.19
N GLY A 458 34.36 8.99 143.19
CA GLY A 458 34.11 8.45 141.84
C GLY A 458 33.66 9.52 140.85
N SER A 459 34.16 9.47 139.61
CA SER A 459 33.70 10.34 138.50
C SER A 459 33.55 9.50 137.24
N THR A 460 32.45 9.71 136.51
CA THR A 460 32.23 9.12 135.19
C THR A 460 32.40 10.24 134.17
N ALA A 461 33.40 10.12 133.30
CA ALA A 461 33.60 11.08 132.22
C ALA A 461 32.35 11.12 131.34
N SER A 462 32.01 12.31 130.85
CA SER A 462 30.94 12.45 129.86
C SER A 462 31.23 11.57 128.65
N SER A 463 30.23 10.87 128.15
CA SER A 463 30.36 10.05 126.96
C SER A 463 29.74 10.75 125.77
N LEU A 464 30.47 10.81 124.66
CA LEU A 464 29.91 11.26 123.39
C LEU A 464 29.16 10.08 122.77
N GLN A 465 27.86 10.25 122.54
CA GLN A 465 27.03 9.28 121.86
C GLN A 465 26.60 9.85 120.51
N THR A 466 26.66 9.04 119.46
CA THR A 466 25.98 9.30 118.19
C THR A 466 24.54 8.83 118.30
N TYR A 467 23.61 9.60 117.74
CA TYR A 467 22.26 9.13 117.51
C TYR A 467 22.30 7.90 116.60
N ASP A 468 21.75 6.78 117.05
CA ASP A 468 21.64 5.52 116.29
C ASP A 468 20.29 5.48 115.58
#